data_AF-D0MKA6-F1
#
_entry.id   AF-D0MKA6-F1
#
_cell.length_a   1.000
_cell.length_b   1.000
_cell.length_c   1.000
_cell.angle_alpha   90.00
_cell.angle_beta   90.00
_cell.angle_gamma   90.00
#
_symmetry.space_group_name_H-M   'P 1'
#
loop_
_entity.id
_entity.type
_entity.pdbx_description
1 polymer ?
#
loop_
_entity_poly.entity_id
_entity_poly.type
_entity_poly.pdbx_seq_one_letter_code
_entity_poly.pdbx_strand_id
1 'polypeptide(L)'
;MQTAMKPRSHAFGVSALLLMLSFALLSSGCQKENPVQVLPEDVAGTYDFTHFIFIPDAAAIAPANVLDTLVAENTNLRLTASGQFVLSYQFINGPESLIAGTFEVDERRITLRAYPGAEAQLTSLLLDSPLVLNRTDVDGVLEASIRKTVDLAAFSNRYRGVPPVEGTLRLRLVLRLNAPAS
;
A
#
# COMPACT_ATOMS: atom_id res chain seq x y z
N MET A 1 34.33 -48.37 32.37
CA MET A 1 35.76 -48.72 32.29
C MET A 1 35.91 -49.99 31.44
N GLN A 2 36.89 -49.99 30.53
CA GLN A 2 37.43 -51.13 29.75
C GLN A 2 36.51 -51.74 28.66
N THR A 3 36.67 -51.39 27.38
CA THR A 3 37.63 -51.91 26.36
C THR A 3 37.30 -53.28 25.76
N ALA A 4 36.85 -53.21 24.49
CA ALA A 4 37.44 -53.87 23.31
C ALA A 4 37.29 -55.40 23.04
N MET A 5 36.73 -55.64 21.83
CA MET A 5 37.16 -56.56 20.74
C MET A 5 37.12 -58.09 20.89
N LYS A 6 36.44 -58.75 19.93
CA LYS A 6 37.09 -59.64 18.95
C LYS A 6 36.20 -59.90 17.69
N PRO A 7 36.80 -60.21 16.52
CA PRO A 7 36.16 -60.14 15.20
C PRO A 7 35.73 -61.52 14.69
N ARG A 8 34.93 -61.54 13.61
CA ARG A 8 34.90 -62.69 12.70
C ARG A 8 34.60 -62.27 11.26
N SER A 9 35.59 -62.51 10.41
CA SER A 9 35.58 -62.42 8.96
C SER A 9 34.80 -63.57 8.32
N HIS A 10 34.68 -63.53 6.98
CA HIS A 10 34.07 -64.47 6.02
C HIS A 10 32.70 -63.97 5.51
N ALA A 11 32.39 -63.93 4.22
CA ALA A 11 33.11 -64.32 3.01
C ALA A 11 32.46 -63.64 1.81
N PHE A 12 33.23 -63.57 0.73
CA PHE A 12 32.84 -63.21 -0.62
C PHE A 12 31.54 -63.91 -1.07
N GLY A 13 30.61 -63.11 -1.59
CA GLY A 13 29.48 -63.56 -2.40
C GLY A 13 29.42 -62.69 -3.64
N VAL A 14 30.16 -63.10 -4.67
CA VAL A 14 30.11 -62.53 -6.02
C VAL A 14 28.73 -62.79 -6.61
N SER A 15 28.04 -61.75 -7.05
CA SER A 15 27.19 -61.86 -8.24
C SER A 15 26.98 -60.47 -8.81
N ALA A 16 27.85 -60.14 -9.76
CA ALA A 16 27.72 -58.97 -10.60
C ALA A 16 26.66 -59.23 -11.68
N LEU A 17 26.08 -58.13 -12.16
CA LEU A 17 25.45 -57.98 -13.46
C LEU A 17 23.93 -58.23 -13.54
N LEU A 18 23.14 -57.21 -13.22
CA LEU A 18 22.03 -56.83 -14.09
C LEU A 18 21.89 -55.30 -14.12
N LEU A 19 21.89 -54.78 -15.34
CA LEU A 19 22.06 -53.40 -15.73
C LEU A 19 20.71 -52.86 -16.22
N MET A 20 20.12 -51.91 -15.50
CA MET A 20 19.03 -51.01 -15.90
C MET A 20 19.03 -49.87 -14.86
N LEU A 21 19.85 -48.83 -14.99
CA LEU A 21 19.63 -47.65 -15.83
C LEU A 21 18.18 -47.13 -15.82
N SER A 22 17.68 -46.75 -14.64
CA SER A 22 16.52 -45.85 -14.53
C SER A 22 17.01 -44.49 -14.05
N PHE A 23 17.02 -43.56 -15.00
CA PHE A 23 17.29 -42.14 -14.88
C PHE A 23 16.76 -41.55 -13.56
N ALA A 24 17.68 -41.14 -12.69
CA ALA A 24 17.43 -40.10 -11.72
C ALA A 24 17.39 -38.75 -12.46
N LEU A 25 16.71 -37.77 -11.86
CA LEU A 25 16.56 -36.37 -12.29
C LEU A 25 15.38 -36.11 -13.22
N LEU A 26 14.29 -35.64 -12.62
CA LEU A 26 13.77 -34.29 -12.84
C LEU A 26 12.85 -33.98 -11.66
N SER A 27 13.45 -33.56 -10.55
CA SER A 27 12.78 -32.65 -9.64
C SER A 27 12.41 -31.42 -10.46
N SER A 28 11.19 -31.40 -11.01
CA SER A 28 10.57 -30.15 -11.42
C SER A 28 10.38 -29.36 -10.13
N GLY A 29 11.41 -28.63 -9.74
CA GLY A 29 11.26 -27.52 -8.83
C GLY A 29 10.20 -26.65 -9.49
N CYS A 30 8.98 -26.68 -8.94
CA CYS A 30 8.17 -25.48 -8.95
C CYS A 30 9.04 -24.44 -8.27
N GLN A 31 9.81 -23.71 -9.07
CA GLN A 31 10.47 -22.49 -8.66
C GLN A 31 9.33 -21.53 -8.42
N LYS A 32 8.74 -21.66 -7.24
CA LYS A 32 7.79 -20.73 -6.66
C LYS A 32 8.46 -19.38 -6.83
N GLU A 33 7.83 -18.53 -7.64
CA GLU A 33 8.29 -17.17 -7.93
C GLU A 33 8.94 -16.61 -6.67
N ASN A 34 10.18 -16.13 -6.79
CA ASN A 34 10.69 -15.25 -5.75
C ASN A 34 9.68 -14.10 -5.70
N PRO A 35 8.88 -13.96 -4.61
CA PRO A 35 8.00 -12.80 -4.52
C PRO A 35 8.90 -11.58 -4.65
N VAL A 36 8.57 -10.65 -5.54
CA VAL A 36 9.36 -9.43 -5.68
C VAL A 36 9.31 -8.75 -4.32
N GLN A 37 10.44 -8.76 -3.60
CA GLN A 37 10.50 -8.15 -2.28
C GLN A 37 10.46 -6.65 -2.49
N VAL A 38 9.28 -6.07 -2.36
CA VAL A 38 9.09 -4.62 -2.38
C VAL A 38 9.41 -4.07 -1.00
N LEU A 39 10.30 -3.10 -0.97
CA LEU A 39 10.75 -2.44 0.24
C LEU A 39 10.08 -1.05 0.35
N PRO A 40 9.89 -0.52 1.57
CA PRO A 40 9.35 0.83 1.76
C PRO A 40 10.14 1.93 1.03
N GLU A 41 11.45 1.74 0.86
CA GLU A 41 12.33 2.65 0.11
C GLU A 41 11.98 2.74 -1.38
N ASP A 42 11.40 1.69 -1.98
CA ASP A 42 11.01 1.68 -3.40
C ASP A 42 9.86 2.64 -3.71
N VAL A 43 9.10 3.03 -2.68
CA VAL A 43 7.96 3.95 -2.80
C VAL A 43 8.14 5.22 -1.95
N ALA A 44 9.32 5.40 -1.35
CA ALA A 44 9.60 6.56 -0.51
C ALA A 44 9.63 7.86 -1.34
N GLY A 45 9.09 8.93 -0.76
CA GLY A 45 8.99 10.22 -1.43
C GLY A 45 7.82 11.05 -0.93
N THR A 46 7.68 12.26 -1.47
CA THR A 46 6.54 13.14 -1.23
C THR A 46 5.63 13.09 -2.45
N TYR A 47 4.35 12.83 -2.24
CA TYR A 47 3.35 12.72 -3.28
C TYR A 47 2.32 13.84 -3.16
N ASP A 48 2.06 14.50 -4.29
CA ASP A 48 1.07 15.56 -4.38
C ASP A 48 -0.27 14.98 -4.82
N PHE A 49 -1.35 15.44 -4.18
CA PHE A 49 -2.70 15.07 -4.57
C PHE A 49 -3.07 15.83 -5.85
N THR A 50 -3.24 15.10 -6.95
CA THR A 50 -3.69 15.68 -8.23
C THR A 50 -5.18 15.46 -8.45
N HIS A 51 -5.75 14.41 -7.83
CA HIS A 51 -7.19 14.19 -7.76
C HIS A 51 -7.56 13.78 -6.34
N PHE A 52 -8.60 14.41 -5.80
CA PHE A 52 -9.22 14.03 -4.54
C PHE A 52 -10.70 14.40 -4.61
N ILE A 53 -11.48 13.56 -5.28
CA ILE A 53 -12.87 13.88 -5.64
C ILE A 53 -13.82 12.80 -5.18
N PHE A 54 -14.88 13.19 -4.48
CA PHE A 54 -16.02 12.32 -4.20
C PHE A 54 -17.06 12.50 -5.30
N ILE A 55 -17.44 11.39 -5.93
CA ILE A 55 -18.44 11.34 -7.00
C ILE A 55 -19.68 10.62 -6.43
N PRO A 56 -20.77 11.35 -6.13
CA PRO A 56 -22.02 10.75 -5.69
C PRO A 56 -22.64 9.85 -6.79
N ASP A 57 -23.29 8.76 -6.39
CA ASP A 57 -24.04 7.91 -7.32
C ASP A 57 -25.32 8.61 -7.82
N ALA A 58 -25.87 9.51 -6.99
CA ALA A 58 -27.04 10.31 -7.34
C ALA A 58 -26.67 11.42 -8.34
N ALA A 59 -27.11 11.26 -9.59
CA ALA A 59 -26.79 12.20 -10.69
C ALA A 59 -27.24 13.66 -10.46
N ALA A 60 -28.19 13.90 -9.55
CA ALA A 60 -28.63 15.25 -9.17
C ALA A 60 -27.63 15.99 -8.27
N ILE A 61 -26.61 15.31 -7.75
CA ILE A 61 -25.63 15.88 -6.82
C ILE A 61 -24.29 16.01 -7.54
N ALA A 62 -23.78 17.24 -7.62
CA ALA A 62 -22.50 17.50 -8.26
C ALA A 62 -21.34 16.87 -7.47
N PRO A 63 -20.30 16.34 -8.15
CA PRO A 63 -19.08 15.88 -7.51
C PRO A 63 -18.46 16.90 -6.56
N ALA A 64 -17.88 16.41 -5.47
CA ALA A 64 -17.18 17.23 -4.47
C ALA A 64 -15.67 17.03 -4.60
N ASN A 65 -14.96 18.03 -5.13
CA ASN A 65 -13.50 18.03 -5.12
C ASN A 65 -13.01 18.51 -3.75
N VAL A 66 -12.38 17.60 -3.01
CA VAL A 66 -11.83 17.86 -1.67
C VAL A 66 -10.69 18.88 -1.75
N LEU A 67 -9.92 18.88 -2.84
CA LEU A 67 -8.84 19.85 -3.06
C LEU A 67 -9.33 21.30 -3.09
N ASP A 68 -10.58 21.56 -3.48
CA ASP A 68 -11.14 22.92 -3.50
C ASP A 68 -11.25 23.54 -2.09
N THR A 69 -11.18 22.72 -1.05
CA THR A 69 -11.21 23.16 0.36
C THR A 69 -9.85 23.20 1.02
N LEU A 70 -8.79 22.80 0.30
CA LEU A 70 -7.45 22.62 0.83
C LEU A 70 -6.46 23.58 0.16
N VAL A 71 -5.42 23.96 0.90
CA VAL A 71 -4.25 24.65 0.35
C VAL A 71 -3.37 23.61 -0.32
N ALA A 72 -3.31 23.63 -1.66
CA ALA A 72 -2.64 22.60 -2.45
C ALA A 72 -1.15 22.42 -2.10
N GLU A 73 -0.42 23.52 -1.88
CA GLU A 73 1.02 23.52 -1.55
C GLU A 73 1.31 22.77 -0.24
N ASN A 74 0.37 22.81 0.70
CA ASN A 74 0.48 22.22 2.03
C ASN A 74 -0.23 20.87 2.16
N THR A 75 -0.75 20.34 1.03
CA THR A 75 -1.49 19.07 1.00
C THR A 75 -0.70 18.00 0.25
N ASN A 76 -0.01 17.13 0.98
CA ASN A 76 0.84 16.10 0.41
C ASN A 76 0.98 14.89 1.33
N LEU A 77 1.27 13.74 0.73
CA LEU A 77 1.58 12.50 1.44
C LEU A 77 3.07 12.23 1.34
N ARG A 78 3.78 12.20 2.47
CA ARG A 78 5.18 11.78 2.54
C ARG A 78 5.27 10.35 3.03
N LEU A 79 5.89 9.49 2.23
CA LEU A 79 6.27 8.12 2.58
C LEU A 79 7.78 8.08 2.86
N THR A 80 8.18 7.50 3.99
CA THR A 80 9.60 7.36 4.37
C THR A 80 10.12 5.97 4.03
N ALA A 81 11.43 5.87 3.80
CA ALA A 81 12.11 4.57 3.63
C ALA A 81 12.04 3.67 4.88
N SER A 82 11.67 4.21 6.05
CA SER A 82 11.48 3.44 7.29
C SER A 82 10.08 2.82 7.43
N GLY A 83 9.18 2.98 6.45
CA GLY A 83 7.81 2.46 6.53
C GLY A 83 6.86 3.35 7.34
N GLN A 84 7.17 4.64 7.48
CA GLN A 84 6.28 5.63 8.12
C GLN A 84 5.70 6.57 7.07
N PHE A 85 4.52 7.12 7.35
CA PHE A 85 3.96 8.18 6.53
C PHE A 85 3.58 9.41 7.36
N VAL A 86 3.57 10.55 6.68
CA VAL A 86 2.98 11.80 7.16
C VAL A 86 2.10 12.36 6.05
N LEU A 87 0.81 12.53 6.33
CA LEU A 87 -0.11 13.28 5.50
C LEU A 87 -0.21 14.69 6.06
N SER A 88 0.36 15.65 5.33
CA SER A 88 0.19 17.09 5.59
C SER A 88 -1.04 17.59 4.85
N TYR A 89 -1.84 18.41 5.51
CA TYR A 89 -2.96 19.11 4.88
C TYR A 89 -3.26 20.41 5.60
N GLN A 90 -3.90 21.34 4.89
CA GLN A 90 -4.42 22.57 5.47
C GLN A 90 -5.73 22.93 4.79
N PHE A 91 -6.80 23.07 5.56
CA PHE A 91 -8.04 23.68 5.05
C PHE A 91 -7.82 25.16 4.77
N ILE A 92 -8.47 25.70 3.73
CA ILE A 92 -8.44 27.12 3.43
C ILE A 92 -8.91 27.91 4.67
N ASN A 93 -8.13 28.91 5.10
CA ASN A 93 -8.32 29.70 6.33
C ASN A 93 -8.18 28.91 7.65
N GLY A 94 -7.72 27.66 7.61
CA GLY A 94 -7.41 26.84 8.77
C GLY A 94 -5.91 26.75 9.06
N PRO A 95 -5.53 26.20 10.22
CA PRO A 95 -4.13 25.85 10.50
C PRO A 95 -3.69 24.63 9.68
N GLU A 96 -2.39 24.48 9.46
CA GLU A 96 -1.82 23.23 8.95
C GLU A 96 -1.99 22.11 9.98
N SER A 97 -2.24 20.90 9.49
CA SER A 97 -2.46 19.70 10.29
C SER A 97 -1.70 18.52 9.68
N LEU A 98 -1.33 17.58 10.54
CA LEU A 98 -0.55 16.40 10.18
C LEU A 98 -1.26 15.15 10.69
N ILE A 99 -1.32 14.12 9.84
CA ILE A 99 -1.71 12.75 10.23
C ILE A 99 -0.50 11.85 9.99
N ALA A 100 -0.02 11.19 11.05
CA ALA A 100 1.11 10.28 10.97
C ALA A 100 0.67 8.82 11.16
N GLY A 101 1.47 7.91 10.64
CA GLY A 101 1.24 6.48 10.80
C GLY A 101 2.32 5.63 10.17
N THR A 102 2.02 4.34 10.01
CA THR A 102 2.88 3.38 9.32
C THR A 102 2.27 2.94 8.00
N PHE A 103 3.11 2.42 7.11
CA PHE A 103 2.62 1.78 5.91
C PHE A 103 3.31 0.46 5.63
N GLU A 104 2.56 -0.42 4.97
CA GLU A 104 3.04 -1.66 4.38
C GLU A 104 2.92 -1.51 2.86
N VAL A 105 3.86 -2.08 2.12
CA VAL A 105 3.88 -2.05 0.66
C VAL A 105 4.04 -3.47 0.11
N ASP A 106 3.29 -3.75 -0.95
CA ASP A 106 3.46 -4.93 -1.79
C ASP A 106 3.60 -4.53 -3.26
N GLU A 107 3.65 -5.52 -4.15
CA GLU A 107 3.79 -5.32 -5.60
C GLU A 107 2.73 -4.40 -6.21
N ARG A 108 1.53 -4.33 -5.62
CA ARG A 108 0.37 -3.67 -6.22
C ARG A 108 -0.22 -2.57 -5.35
N ARG A 109 0.08 -2.53 -4.05
CA ARG A 109 -0.61 -1.65 -3.11
C ARG A 109 0.30 -1.13 -2.01
N ILE A 110 -0.10 0.01 -1.47
CA ILE A 110 0.41 0.61 -0.24
C ILE A 110 -0.77 0.72 0.72
N THR A 111 -0.64 0.14 1.91
CA THR A 111 -1.65 0.20 2.96
C THR A 111 -1.17 1.13 4.07
N LEU A 112 -1.82 2.28 4.20
CA LEU A 112 -1.52 3.29 5.22
C LEU A 112 -2.39 3.06 6.46
N ARG A 113 -1.77 3.04 7.63
CA ARG A 113 -2.43 2.91 8.94
C ARG A 113 -2.06 4.10 9.81
N ALA A 114 -2.99 5.03 9.98
CA ALA A 114 -2.78 6.16 10.89
C ALA A 114 -2.68 5.69 12.34
N TYR A 115 -1.92 6.41 13.16
CA TYR A 115 -1.89 6.17 14.60
C TYR A 115 -3.25 6.46 15.25
N PRO A 116 -3.58 5.78 16.37
CA PRO A 116 -4.84 6.03 17.08
C PRO A 116 -5.04 7.50 17.44
N GLY A 117 -6.27 8.00 17.29
CA GLY A 117 -6.63 9.39 17.58
C GLY A 117 -6.71 10.29 16.34
N ALA A 118 -6.34 9.80 15.16
CA ALA A 118 -6.42 10.53 13.89
C ALA A 118 -7.76 10.33 13.15
N GLU A 119 -8.71 9.57 13.70
CA GLU A 119 -9.91 9.11 12.99
C GLU A 119 -10.81 10.28 12.57
N ALA A 120 -10.98 11.27 13.44
CA ALA A 120 -11.75 12.47 13.14
C ALA A 120 -11.10 13.32 12.02
N GLN A 121 -9.77 13.38 11.99
CA GLN A 121 -9.01 14.11 10.98
C GLN A 121 -9.05 13.41 9.61
N LEU A 122 -8.99 12.07 9.59
CA LEU A 122 -9.20 11.31 8.36
C LEU A 122 -10.63 11.48 7.84
N THR A 123 -11.62 11.42 8.74
CA THR A 123 -13.03 11.58 8.38
C THR A 123 -13.33 12.96 7.79
N SER A 124 -12.70 14.04 8.30
CA SER A 124 -12.87 15.39 7.74
C SER A 124 -12.31 15.52 6.32
N LEU A 125 -11.33 14.69 5.95
CA LEU A 125 -10.81 14.55 4.59
C LEU A 125 -11.56 13.48 3.77
N LEU A 126 -12.61 12.88 4.31
CA LEU A 126 -13.32 11.75 3.70
C LEU A 126 -12.46 10.49 3.52
N LEU A 127 -11.31 10.39 4.18
CA LEU A 127 -10.42 9.23 4.13
C LEU A 127 -10.83 8.17 5.16
N ASP A 128 -10.50 6.93 4.87
CA ASP A 128 -10.68 5.79 5.77
C ASP A 128 -9.35 5.41 6.43
N SER A 129 -9.44 4.63 7.52
CA SER A 129 -8.29 3.94 8.12
C SER A 129 -8.58 2.44 8.20
N PRO A 130 -7.78 1.56 7.58
CA PRO A 130 -6.61 1.86 6.75
C PRO A 130 -7.00 2.49 5.40
N LEU A 131 -6.11 3.31 4.85
CA LEU A 131 -6.21 3.81 3.46
C LEU A 131 -5.35 2.93 2.55
N VAL A 132 -5.97 2.35 1.53
CA VAL A 132 -5.27 1.51 0.54
C VAL A 132 -5.11 2.30 -0.76
N LEU A 133 -3.86 2.51 -1.15
CA LEU A 133 -3.48 3.11 -2.43
C LEU A 133 -2.94 2.02 -3.35
N ASN A 134 -3.46 1.92 -4.56
CA ASN A 134 -2.93 1.06 -5.60
C ASN A 134 -1.72 1.72 -6.26
N ARG A 135 -0.68 0.93 -6.47
CA ARG A 135 0.41 1.26 -7.39
C ARG A 135 -0.10 1.09 -8.81
N THR A 136 0.29 2.01 -9.68
CA THR A 136 -0.06 1.93 -11.11
C THR A 136 1.14 1.48 -11.94
N ASP A 137 0.91 1.18 -13.22
CA ASP A 137 1.99 0.89 -14.17
C ASP A 137 2.86 2.12 -14.49
N VAL A 138 2.44 3.31 -14.05
CA VAL A 138 3.22 4.55 -14.14
C VAL A 138 3.98 4.75 -12.83
N ASP A 139 5.31 4.80 -12.92
CA ASP A 139 6.18 5.04 -11.77
C ASP A 139 5.85 6.35 -11.05
N GLY A 140 5.86 6.30 -9.71
CA GLY A 140 5.55 7.45 -8.87
C GLY A 140 4.07 7.85 -8.85
N VAL A 141 3.17 7.03 -9.39
CA VAL A 141 1.74 7.31 -9.38
C VAL A 141 0.99 6.30 -8.50
N LEU A 142 0.17 6.85 -7.59
CA LEU A 142 -0.68 6.10 -6.68
C LEU A 142 -2.15 6.49 -6.87
N GLU A 143 -3.06 5.51 -6.80
CA GLU A 143 -4.49 5.75 -6.98
C GLU A 143 -5.36 5.00 -5.98
N ALA A 144 -6.52 5.54 -5.63
CA ALA A 144 -7.54 4.80 -4.92
C ALA A 144 -8.93 5.10 -5.47
N SER A 145 -9.81 4.10 -5.37
CA SER A 145 -11.23 4.22 -5.69
C SER A 145 -12.00 3.52 -4.57
N ILE A 146 -12.65 4.32 -3.73
CA ILE A 146 -13.21 3.86 -2.46
C ILE A 146 -14.71 4.13 -2.46
N ARG A 147 -15.52 3.07 -2.44
CA ARG A 147 -16.97 3.22 -2.34
C ARG A 147 -17.36 3.44 -0.89
N LYS A 148 -18.12 4.51 -0.63
CA LYS A 148 -18.54 4.88 0.73
C LYS A 148 -19.76 5.79 0.73
N THR A 149 -20.42 5.85 1.88
CA THR A 149 -21.45 6.83 2.20
C THR A 149 -20.80 8.03 2.90
N VAL A 150 -21.09 9.25 2.44
CA VAL A 150 -20.53 10.48 3.00
C VAL A 150 -21.66 11.45 3.34
N ASP A 151 -21.56 12.07 4.52
CA ASP A 151 -22.31 13.29 4.82
C ASP A 151 -21.60 14.50 4.19
N LEU A 152 -22.07 14.89 3.00
CA LEU A 152 -21.51 16.03 2.28
C LEU A 152 -21.81 17.37 2.96
N ALA A 153 -22.82 17.44 3.82
CA ALA A 153 -23.13 18.66 4.56
C ALA A 153 -22.07 18.96 5.63
N ALA A 154 -21.44 17.90 6.18
CA ALA A 154 -20.29 18.04 7.08
C ALA A 154 -19.04 18.57 6.36
N PHE A 155 -18.92 18.32 5.06
CA PHE A 155 -17.81 18.78 4.22
C PHE A 155 -18.01 20.21 3.69
N SER A 156 -19.22 20.56 3.25
CA SER A 156 -19.50 21.90 2.72
C SER A 156 -20.96 22.30 2.90
N ASN A 157 -21.18 23.55 3.33
CA ASN A 157 -22.50 24.15 3.50
C ASN A 157 -23.36 24.14 2.21
N ARG A 158 -22.74 24.00 1.02
CA ARG A 158 -23.49 23.89 -0.25
C ARG A 158 -24.37 22.65 -0.33
N TYR A 159 -24.07 21.63 0.46
CA TYR A 159 -24.83 20.38 0.53
C TYR A 159 -25.75 20.31 1.76
N ARG A 160 -26.00 21.44 2.42
CA ARG A 160 -26.86 21.49 3.60
C ARG A 160 -28.27 20.95 3.26
N GLY A 161 -28.76 20.03 4.10
CA GLY A 161 -30.08 19.41 3.92
C GLY A 161 -30.07 18.19 2.98
N VAL A 162 -28.93 17.85 2.39
CA VAL A 162 -28.73 16.59 1.68
C VAL A 162 -28.45 15.49 2.72
N PRO A 163 -29.22 14.38 2.75
CA PRO A 163 -28.89 13.25 3.63
C PRO A 163 -27.57 12.60 3.21
N PRO A 164 -26.94 11.75 4.05
CA PRO A 164 -25.74 11.01 3.65
C PRO A 164 -25.92 10.29 2.30
N VAL A 165 -24.93 10.42 1.42
CA VAL A 165 -25.01 9.97 0.02
C VAL A 165 -23.96 8.90 -0.26
N GLU A 166 -24.36 7.83 -0.94
CA GLU A 166 -23.41 6.85 -1.48
C GLU A 166 -22.68 7.38 -2.72
N GLY A 167 -21.42 7.02 -2.84
CA GLY A 167 -20.61 7.36 -4.00
C GLY A 167 -19.23 6.75 -3.93
N THR A 168 -18.36 7.24 -4.80
CA THR A 168 -16.97 6.79 -4.91
C THR A 168 -16.01 7.95 -4.70
N LEU A 169 -15.15 7.83 -3.69
CA LEU A 169 -13.98 8.70 -3.52
C LEU A 169 -12.86 8.23 -4.44
N ARG A 170 -12.38 9.12 -5.31
CA ARG A 170 -11.25 8.86 -6.20
C ARG A 170 -10.06 9.72 -5.79
N LEU A 171 -8.94 9.05 -5.54
CA LEU A 171 -7.66 9.67 -5.23
C LEU A 171 -6.67 9.39 -6.35
N ARG A 172 -5.86 10.39 -6.70
CA ARG A 172 -4.66 10.23 -7.52
C ARG A 172 -3.55 11.08 -6.94
N LEU A 173 -2.45 10.45 -6.62
CA LEU A 173 -1.26 11.08 -6.08
C LEU A 173 -0.08 10.87 -7.03
N VAL A 174 0.76 11.88 -7.18
CA VAL A 174 1.93 11.85 -8.07
C VAL A 174 3.16 12.23 -7.28
N LEU A 175 4.22 11.44 -7.41
CA LEU A 175 5.51 11.67 -6.77
C LEU A 175 6.05 13.03 -7.22
N ARG A 176 6.32 13.89 -6.25
CA ARG A 176 6.94 15.19 -6.45
C ARG A 176 8.39 14.96 -6.88
N LEU A 177 8.68 15.28 -8.14
CA LEU A 177 10.05 15.31 -8.63
C LEU A 177 10.74 16.50 -7.96
N ASN A 178 11.67 16.21 -7.06
CA ASN A 178 12.56 17.26 -6.56
C ASN A 178 13.39 17.76 -7.75
N ALA A 179 13.38 19.07 -8.00
CA ALA A 179 14.39 19.66 -8.87
C ALA A 179 15.77 19.31 -8.30
N PRO A 180 16.77 18.94 -9.13
CA PRO A 180 18.12 18.78 -8.62
C PRO A 180 18.52 20.08 -7.93
N ALA A 181 19.03 19.98 -6.70
CA ALA A 181 19.63 21.11 -6.01
C ALA A 181 20.69 21.71 -6.95
N SER A 182 20.46 22.95 -7.38
CA SER A 182 21.39 23.70 -8.22
C SER A 182 22.60 24.15 -7.41
#